data_AF-M5AN75-F1
#
_entry.id   AF-M5AN75-F1
#
_cell.length_a   1.000
_cell.length_b   1.000
_cell.length_c   1.000
_cell.angle_alpha   90.00
_cell.angle_beta   90.00
_cell.angle_gamma   90.00
#
_symmetry.space_group_name_H-M   'P 1'
#
loop_
_entity.id
_entity.type
_entity.pdbx_description
1 polymer ?
#
loop_
_entity_poly.entity_id
_entity_poly.type
_entity_poly.pdbx_seq_one_letter_code
_entity_poly.pdbx_strand_id
1 'polypeptide(L)'
;SVTEDILTGFKMHCHGWRSIYCIPARPAFKGSAPINLSDRLHQVLRWALGSVEIFLSRHCPLWYGYGGGLKWLERLSYINATVYPWTSIPLVAYCTLPAVCLLTGKFIIPELSNIASLWFLAMFICIFATGILEMRWSGVGIDDW
;
A
#
# COMPACT_ATOMS: atom_id res chain seq x y z
N SER A 1 -17.62 2.31 12.95
CA SER A 1 -16.37 1.58 12.70
C SER A 1 -16.60 0.52 11.66
N VAL A 2 -16.13 0.78 10.42
CA VAL A 2 -16.28 -0.13 9.27
C VAL A 2 -15.15 -1.18 9.20
N THR A 3 -14.02 -0.95 9.88
CA THR A 3 -12.85 -1.86 9.94
C THR A 3 -12.33 -2.00 11.37
N GLU A 4 -13.11 -2.65 12.23
CA GLU A 4 -12.72 -2.95 13.61
C GLU A 4 -11.67 -4.07 13.72
N ASP A 5 -11.54 -4.89 12.68
CA ASP A 5 -10.60 -6.01 12.56
C ASP A 5 -9.15 -5.58 12.71
N ILE A 6 -8.71 -4.61 11.89
CA ILE A 6 -7.33 -4.08 11.92
C ILE A 6 -7.06 -3.38 13.25
N LEU A 7 -8.03 -2.60 13.75
CA LEU A 7 -7.90 -1.86 15.00
C LEU A 7 -7.73 -2.79 16.21
N THR A 8 -8.50 -3.88 16.25
CA THR A 8 -8.43 -4.87 17.32
C THR A 8 -7.08 -5.58 17.34
N GLY A 9 -6.61 -6.03 16.18
CA GLY A 9 -5.28 -6.63 16.02
C GLY A 9 -4.16 -5.69 16.46
N PHE A 10 -4.20 -4.43 16.00
CA PHE A 10 -3.25 -3.39 16.39
C PHE A 10 -3.22 -3.18 17.91
N LYS A 11 -4.40 -3.07 18.55
CA LYS A 11 -4.49 -2.91 20.00
C LYS A 11 -3.87 -4.10 20.73
N MET A 12 -4.13 -5.34 20.30
CA MET A 12 -3.52 -6.53 20.90
C MET A 12 -2.00 -6.53 20.74
N HIS A 13 -1.47 -6.20 19.56
CA HIS A 13 -0.02 -6.16 19.34
C HIS A 13 0.66 -5.03 20.13
N CYS A 14 -0.01 -3.90 20.37
CA CYS A 14 0.47 -2.88 21.32
C CYS A 14 0.63 -3.41 22.75
N HIS A 15 -0.18 -4.39 23.17
CA HIS A 15 -0.05 -5.06 24.47
C HIS A 15 1.00 -6.20 24.47
N GLY A 16 1.77 -6.35 23.39
CA GLY A 16 2.87 -7.33 23.31
C GLY A 16 2.47 -8.72 22.79
N TRP A 17 1.22 -8.90 22.35
CA TRP A 17 0.78 -10.13 21.70
C TRP A 17 1.47 -10.31 20.34
N ARG A 18 1.63 -11.57 19.91
CA ARG A 18 2.26 -11.93 18.64
C ARG A 18 1.33 -12.81 17.81
N SER A 19 1.11 -12.43 16.55
CA SER A 19 0.39 -13.24 15.57
C SER A 19 1.32 -14.21 14.84
N ILE A 20 0.80 -15.39 14.48
CA ILE A 20 1.50 -16.37 13.64
C ILE A 20 0.71 -16.53 12.33
N TYR A 21 1.39 -16.39 11.20
CA TYR A 21 0.81 -16.64 9.87
C TYR A 21 1.26 -18.02 9.38
N CYS A 22 0.30 -18.90 9.05
CA CYS A 22 0.55 -20.27 8.62
C CYS A 22 -0.16 -20.53 7.29
N ILE A 23 0.61 -20.97 6.28
CA ILE A 23 0.09 -21.37 4.98
C ILE A 23 0.19 -22.90 4.87
N PRO A 24 -0.89 -23.65 5.13
CA PRO A 24 -0.88 -25.09 4.90
C PRO A 24 -0.85 -25.40 3.39
N ALA A 25 -0.32 -26.58 3.03
CA ALA A 25 -0.23 -27.02 1.63
C ALA A 25 -1.59 -27.12 0.92
N ARG A 26 -2.68 -27.30 1.68
CA ARG A 26 -4.05 -27.25 1.17
C ARG A 26 -4.77 -26.06 1.82
N PRO A 27 -5.48 -25.21 1.06
CA PRO A 27 -6.27 -24.13 1.63
C PRO A 27 -7.26 -24.67 2.66
N ALA A 28 -7.04 -24.35 3.94
CA ALA A 28 -7.87 -24.81 5.05
C ALA A 28 -9.21 -24.06 5.12
N PHE A 29 -9.26 -22.83 4.59
CA PHE A 29 -10.44 -21.99 4.52
C PHE A 29 -10.72 -21.64 3.06
N LYS A 30 -11.95 -21.89 2.61
CA LYS A 30 -12.44 -21.53 1.27
C LYS A 30 -13.74 -20.74 1.42
N GLY A 31 -13.87 -19.65 0.67
CA GLY A 31 -15.08 -18.83 0.63
C GLY A 31 -15.38 -18.42 -0.81
N SER A 32 -16.63 -18.04 -1.07
CA SER A 32 -17.04 -17.51 -2.37
C SER A 32 -16.64 -16.04 -2.50
N ALA A 33 -15.96 -15.70 -3.60
CA ALA A 33 -15.61 -14.33 -3.94
C ALA A 33 -16.75 -13.65 -4.73
N PRO A 34 -16.92 -12.32 -4.61
CA PRO A 34 -17.87 -11.59 -5.45
C PRO A 34 -17.48 -11.68 -6.93
N ILE A 35 -18.45 -12.03 -7.78
CA ILE A 35 -18.28 -12.13 -9.24
C ILE A 35 -18.52 -10.77 -9.91
N ASN A 36 -19.30 -9.91 -9.27
CA ASN A 36 -19.67 -8.59 -9.79
C ASN A 36 -18.64 -7.52 -9.43
N LEU A 37 -18.33 -6.65 -10.40
CA LEU A 37 -17.42 -5.53 -10.22
C LEU A 37 -17.94 -4.51 -9.18
N SER A 38 -19.25 -4.25 -9.17
CA SER A 38 -19.86 -3.29 -8.24
C SER A 38 -19.62 -3.69 -6.78
N ASP A 39 -19.80 -4.97 -6.47
CA ASP A 39 -19.61 -5.48 -5.11
C ASP A 39 -18.14 -5.40 -4.70
N ARG A 40 -17.22 -5.65 -5.64
CA ARG A 40 -15.79 -5.52 -5.41
C ARG A 40 -15.38 -4.07 -5.15
N LEU A 41 -15.91 -3.12 -5.92
CA LEU A 41 -15.64 -1.68 -5.71
C LEU A 41 -16.16 -1.20 -4.36
N HIS A 42 -17.40 -1.57 -4.00
CA HIS A 42 -17.94 -1.25 -2.68
C HIS A 42 -17.14 -1.86 -1.54
N GLN A 43 -16.57 -3.06 -1.73
CA GLN A 43 -15.68 -3.67 -0.74
C GLN A 43 -14.39 -2.88 -0.55
N VAL A 44 -13.71 -2.49 -1.64
CA VAL A 44 -12.48 -1.69 -1.57
C VAL A 44 -12.76 -0.31 -0.98
N LEU A 45 -13.89 0.31 -1.34
CA LEU A 45 -14.31 1.58 -0.76
C LEU A 45 -14.51 1.48 0.76
N ARG A 46 -15.14 0.40 1.25
CA ARG A 46 -15.29 0.16 2.70
C ARG A 46 -13.95 0.03 3.40
N TRP A 47 -12.98 -0.65 2.79
CA TRP A 47 -11.62 -0.74 3.32
C TRP A 47 -10.93 0.63 3.37
N ALA A 48 -11.08 1.45 2.33
CA ALA A 48 -10.48 2.78 2.28
C ALA A 48 -11.08 3.71 3.35
N LEU A 49 -12.41 3.70 3.47
CA LEU A 49 -13.12 4.47 4.50
C LEU A 49 -12.70 4.05 5.90
N GLY A 50 -12.57 2.74 6.15
CA GLY A 50 -12.12 2.20 7.42
C GLY A 50 -10.70 2.63 7.79
N SER A 51 -9.76 2.57 6.84
CA SER A 51 -8.39 3.05 7.05
C SER A 51 -8.32 4.55 7.34
N VAL A 52 -9.12 5.37 6.65
CA VAL A 52 -9.22 6.81 6.93
C VAL A 52 -9.86 7.09 8.29
N GLU A 53 -10.89 6.34 8.68
CA GLU A 53 -11.52 6.41 10.01
C GLU A 53 -10.47 6.13 11.11
N ILE A 54 -9.67 5.07 10.96
CA ILE A 54 -8.59 4.73 11.90
C ILE A 54 -7.53 5.85 11.95
N PHE A 55 -7.13 6.38 10.79
CA PHE A 55 -6.14 7.45 10.71
C PHE A 55 -6.55 8.72 11.46
N LEU A 56 -7.82 9.11 11.34
CA LEU A 56 -8.37 10.30 11.98
C LEU A 56 -8.83 10.05 13.43
N SER A 57 -8.89 8.79 13.85
CA SER A 57 -9.27 8.41 15.20
C SER A 57 -8.14 8.60 16.22
N ARG A 58 -8.50 8.52 17.52
CA ARG A 58 -7.54 8.50 18.64
C ARG A 58 -6.56 7.31 18.60
N HIS A 59 -6.87 6.27 17.84
CA HIS A 59 -6.06 5.06 17.74
C HIS A 59 -5.08 5.07 16.57
N CYS A 60 -4.79 6.25 16.02
CA CYS A 60 -3.87 6.37 14.89
C CYS A 60 -2.45 5.85 15.24
N PRO A 61 -1.89 4.92 14.44
CA PRO A 61 -0.58 4.29 14.72
C PRO A 61 0.61 5.24 14.86
N LEU A 62 0.48 6.48 14.36
CA LEU A 62 1.47 7.55 14.43
C LEU A 62 1.64 8.16 15.83
N TRP A 63 0.63 8.09 16.69
CA TRP A 63 0.66 8.74 18.02
C TRP A 63 0.22 7.79 19.13
N TYR A 64 -0.48 6.70 18.80
CA TYR A 64 -1.00 5.76 19.77
C TYR A 64 0.01 4.65 20.10
N GLY A 65 0.06 4.23 21.36
CA GLY A 65 0.86 3.06 21.79
C GLY A 65 2.36 3.30 21.88
N TYR A 66 2.82 4.54 22.05
CA TYR A 66 4.22 4.84 22.39
C TYR A 66 4.43 4.47 23.87
N GLY A 67 5.17 3.38 24.12
CA GLY A 67 5.34 2.77 25.45
C GLY A 67 4.88 1.32 25.56
N GLY A 68 4.35 0.73 24.48
CA GLY A 68 3.94 -0.69 24.42
C GLY A 68 5.01 -1.64 23.86
N GLY A 69 4.66 -2.93 23.75
CA GLY A 69 5.55 -3.99 23.26
C GLY A 69 5.65 -4.13 21.73
N LEU A 70 5.14 -3.16 20.98
CA LEU A 70 5.08 -3.20 19.51
C LEU A 70 6.45 -2.91 18.89
N LYS A 71 6.90 -3.76 17.96
CA LYS A 71 8.15 -3.54 17.23
C LYS A 71 8.05 -2.34 16.29
N TRP A 72 9.16 -1.65 16.07
CA TRP A 72 9.19 -0.47 15.22
C TRP A 72 8.82 -0.78 13.75
N LEU A 73 9.30 -1.90 13.20
CA LEU A 73 8.98 -2.34 11.84
C LEU A 73 7.48 -2.65 11.69
N GLU A 74 6.93 -3.31 12.69
CA GLU A 74 5.52 -3.67 12.73
C GLU A 74 4.64 -2.42 12.77
N ARG A 75 5.04 -1.41 13.56
CA ARG A 75 4.40 -0.10 13.54
C ARG A 75 4.43 0.53 12.15
N LEU A 76 5.57 0.46 11.45
CA LEU A 76 5.68 0.99 10.10
C LEU A 76 4.72 0.29 9.12
N SER A 77 4.57 -1.03 9.23
CA SER A 77 3.58 -1.79 8.45
C SER A 77 2.15 -1.32 8.74
N TYR A 78 1.79 -1.08 10.00
CA TYR A 78 0.46 -0.54 10.37
C TYR A 78 0.23 0.89 9.84
N ILE A 79 1.26 1.74 9.89
CA ILE A 79 1.21 3.09 9.32
C ILE A 79 0.96 2.99 7.81
N ASN A 80 1.70 2.14 7.09
CA ASN A 80 1.52 1.94 5.66
C ASN A 80 0.09 1.49 5.31
N ALA A 81 -0.45 0.52 6.06
CA ALA A 81 -1.83 0.04 5.89
C ALA A 81 -2.92 1.06 6.27
N THR A 82 -2.57 2.11 7.01
CA THR A 82 -3.51 3.18 7.37
C THR A 82 -3.44 4.33 6.36
N VAL A 83 -2.25 4.64 5.86
CA VAL A 83 -1.98 5.76 4.95
C VAL A 83 -2.25 5.41 3.48
N TYR A 84 -2.38 4.13 3.11
CA TYR A 84 -2.57 3.74 1.71
C TYR A 84 -3.69 4.50 0.96
N PRO A 85 -4.86 4.85 1.53
CA PRO A 85 -5.89 5.55 0.77
C PRO A 85 -5.46 6.96 0.36
N TRP A 86 -4.58 7.58 1.15
CA TRP A 86 -4.10 8.93 0.93
C TRP A 86 -3.14 9.03 -0.26
N THR A 87 -2.49 7.93 -0.65
CA THR A 87 -1.62 7.91 -1.84
C THR A 87 -2.42 8.05 -3.14
N SER A 88 -3.75 7.85 -3.11
CA SER A 88 -4.63 8.05 -4.26
C SER A 88 -4.67 9.52 -4.71
N ILE A 89 -4.59 10.48 -3.79
CA ILE A 89 -4.64 11.92 -4.09
C ILE A 89 -3.44 12.35 -4.98
N PRO A 90 -2.18 12.13 -4.58
CA PRO A 90 -1.04 12.45 -5.43
C PRO A 90 -1.00 11.58 -6.69
N LEU A 91 -1.51 10.34 -6.65
CA LEU A 91 -1.58 9.50 -7.83
C LEU A 91 -2.52 10.08 -8.89
N VAL A 92 -3.72 10.53 -8.51
CA VAL A 92 -4.66 11.19 -9.44
C VAL A 92 -4.03 12.44 -10.03
N ALA A 93 -3.41 13.28 -9.20
CA ALA A 93 -2.68 14.45 -9.68
C ALA A 93 -1.59 14.07 -10.69
N TYR A 94 -0.79 13.05 -10.39
CA TYR A 94 0.26 12.54 -11.26
C TYR A 94 -0.29 11.98 -12.59
N CYS A 95 -1.39 11.23 -12.57
CA CYS A 95 -2.02 10.70 -13.79
C CYS A 95 -2.61 11.81 -14.67
N THR A 96 -3.06 12.92 -14.09
CA THR A 96 -3.58 14.07 -14.86
C THR A 96 -2.48 14.96 -15.45
N LEU A 97 -1.27 14.90 -14.88
CA LEU A 97 -0.16 15.77 -15.26
C LEU A 97 0.27 15.60 -16.73
N PRO A 98 0.43 14.38 -17.29
CA PRO A 98 0.72 14.20 -18.72
C PRO A 98 -0.33 14.83 -19.65
N ALA A 99 -1.62 14.70 -19.32
CA ALA A 99 -2.71 15.28 -20.12
C ALA A 99 -2.65 16.82 -20.11
N VAL A 100 -2.38 17.42 -18.95
CA VAL A 100 -2.22 18.88 -18.81
C VAL A 100 -0.98 19.36 -19.57
N CYS A 101 0.16 18.68 -19.45
CA CYS A 101 1.38 19.01 -20.19
C CYS A 101 1.16 18.97 -21.71
N LEU A 102 0.42 17.96 -22.19
CA LEU A 102 0.13 17.80 -23.62
C LEU A 102 -0.79 18.91 -24.15
N LEU A 103 -1.84 19.27 -23.40
CA LEU A 103 -2.82 20.29 -23.83
C LEU A 103 -2.30 21.72 -23.70
N THR A 104 -1.47 22.01 -22.69
CA THR A 104 -0.93 23.35 -22.46
C THR A 104 0.39 23.60 -23.19
N GLY A 105 1.03 22.55 -23.73
CA GLY A 105 2.32 22.63 -24.42
C GLY A 105 3.50 23.03 -23.53
N LYS A 106 3.29 23.14 -22.21
CA LYS A 106 4.34 23.49 -21.24
C LYS A 106 4.94 22.21 -20.66
N PHE A 107 6.18 21.92 -21.05
CA PHE A 107 6.96 20.86 -20.42
C PHE A 107 7.43 21.31 -19.03
N ILE A 108 7.20 20.45 -18.03
CA ILE A 108 7.57 20.70 -16.63
C ILE A 108 9.06 20.39 -16.37
N ILE A 109 9.65 19.51 -17.19
CA ILE A 109 11.04 19.09 -17.04
C ILE A 109 11.91 19.89 -18.04
N PRO A 110 12.94 20.63 -17.58
CA PRO A 110 13.90 21.29 -18.47
C PRO A 110 14.73 20.25 -19.25
N GLU A 111 15.44 20.67 -20.30
CA GLU A 111 16.27 19.76 -21.09
C GLU A 111 17.18 18.91 -20.18
N LEU A 112 17.07 17.58 -20.35
CA LEU A 112 17.79 16.60 -19.53
C LEU A 112 19.29 16.74 -19.79
N SER A 113 20.05 17.07 -18.75
CA SER A 113 21.50 16.94 -18.80
C SER A 113 21.90 15.46 -18.89
N ASN A 114 23.11 15.18 -19.41
CA ASN A 114 23.66 13.82 -19.47
C ASN A 114 23.68 13.11 -18.09
N ILE A 115 23.77 13.88 -17.00
CA ILE A 115 23.73 13.34 -15.64
C ILE A 115 22.30 12.98 -15.24
N ALA A 116 21.32 13.85 -15.52
CA ALA A 116 19.93 13.61 -15.19
C ALA A 116 19.39 12.36 -15.92
N SER A 117 19.71 12.21 -17.21
CA SER A 117 19.30 11.04 -18.00
C SER A 117 19.87 9.72 -17.45
N LEU A 118 21.13 9.74 -16.97
CA LEU A 118 21.74 8.57 -16.33
C LEU A 118 21.01 8.19 -15.02
N TRP A 119 20.67 9.17 -14.18
CA TRP A 119 19.90 8.92 -12.95
C TRP A 119 18.51 8.34 -13.26
N PHE A 120 17.81 8.88 -14.26
CA PHE A 120 16.52 8.34 -14.69
C PHE A 120 16.65 6.89 -15.18
N LEU A 121 17.64 6.60 -16.03
CA LEU A 121 17.86 5.24 -16.54
C LEU A 121 18.20 4.27 -15.40
N ALA A 122 19.08 4.67 -14.48
CA ALA A 122 19.46 3.85 -13.34
C ALA A 122 18.25 3.52 -12.45
N MET A 123 17.37 4.49 -12.19
CA MET A 123 16.14 4.27 -11.43
C MET A 123 15.21 3.24 -12.08
N PHE A 124 15.00 3.34 -13.40
CA PHE A 124 14.18 2.34 -14.12
C PHE A 124 14.79 0.94 -14.02
N ILE A 125 16.09 0.81 -14.25
CA ILE A 125 16.79 -0.49 -14.16
C ILE A 125 16.67 -1.07 -12.75
N CYS A 126 16.85 -0.25 -11.70
CA CYS A 126 16.71 -0.69 -10.33
C CYS A 126 15.31 -1.21 -10.03
N ILE A 127 14.25 -0.51 -10.45
CA ILE A 127 12.85 -0.92 -10.22
C ILE A 127 12.57 -2.27 -10.88
N PHE A 128 12.96 -2.45 -12.15
CA PHE A 128 12.79 -3.72 -12.84
C PHE A 128 13.59 -4.86 -12.20
N ALA A 129 14.85 -4.59 -11.83
CA ALA A 129 15.71 -5.60 -11.20
C ALA A 129 15.16 -6.06 -9.85
N THR A 130 14.69 -5.12 -9.01
CA THR A 130 14.08 -5.45 -7.71
C THR A 130 12.76 -6.21 -7.88
N GLY A 131 11.94 -5.84 -8.87
CA GLY A 131 10.68 -6.55 -9.14
C GLY A 131 10.90 -7.99 -9.60
N ILE A 132 11.85 -8.21 -10.52
CA ILE A 132 12.21 -9.56 -10.97
C ILE A 132 12.74 -10.41 -9.80
N LEU A 133 13.56 -9.81 -8.94
CA LEU A 133 14.12 -10.51 -7.79
C LEU A 133 13.03 -10.93 -6.78
N GLU A 134 12.07 -10.04 -6.52
CA GLU A 134 10.93 -10.30 -5.64
C GLU A 134 10.00 -11.38 -6.21
N MET A 135 9.66 -11.32 -7.49
CA MET A 135 8.88 -12.37 -8.17
C MET A 135 9.55 -13.73 -8.06
N ARG A 136 10.87 -13.78 -8.27
CA ARG A 136 11.63 -15.03 -8.23
C ARG A 136 11.64 -15.68 -6.85
N TRP A 137 11.66 -14.88 -5.78
CA TRP A 137 11.61 -15.38 -4.40
C TRP A 137 10.19 -15.73 -3.93
N SER A 138 9.20 -14.95 -4.36
CA SER A 138 7.80 -15.17 -3.96
C SER A 138 7.14 -16.32 -4.73
N GLY A 139 7.68 -16.70 -5.89
CA GLY A 139 7.09 -17.73 -6.75
C GLY A 139 5.78 -17.30 -7.40
N VAL A 140 5.52 -15.99 -7.44
CA VAL A 140 4.34 -15.38 -8.06
C VAL A 140 4.55 -15.31 -9.57
N GLY A 141 3.50 -15.61 -10.34
CA GLY A 141 3.53 -15.49 -11.79
C GLY A 141 3.68 -14.04 -12.24
N ILE A 142 4.27 -13.80 -13.41
CA ILE A 142 4.49 -12.43 -13.91
C ILE A 142 3.16 -11.69 -14.15
N ASP A 143 2.11 -12.41 -14.54
CA ASP A 143 0.78 -11.82 -14.77
C ASP A 143 0.07 -11.39 -13.47
N ASP A 144 0.53 -11.92 -12.32
CA ASP A 144 -0.06 -11.69 -10.99
C ASP A 144 0.73 -10.64 -10.15
N TRP A 145 1.94 -10.25 -10.57
CA TRP A 145 2.80 -9.27 -9.88
C TRP A 145 2.54 -7.83 -10.36
#